data_AF-A0A840UK42-F1
#
_entry.id   AF-A0A840UK42-F1
#
_cell.length_a   1.000
_cell.length_b   1.000
_cell.length_c   1.000
_cell.angle_alpha   90.00
_cell.angle_beta   90.00
_cell.angle_gamma   90.00
#
_symmetry.space_group_name_H-M   'P 1'
#
loop_
_entity.id
_entity.type
_entity.pdbx_description
1 polymer ?
#
loop_
_entity_poly.entity_id
_entity_poly.type
_entity_poly.pdbx_seq_one_letter_code
_entity_poly.pdbx_strand_id
1 'polypeptide(L)'
;MGAVAIEQPVRTGRINKQRVRDGVATAVRLSRQVFAALREPKVLVTLALVLVLAASAIGVVASAHQNRDLFNSLTALQEQRDAYQREWSQLLLEQSALSAHGRVEKLAAERFGMVVPGREDIVLVPLMSPTAAGQ
;
A
#
# COMPACT_ATOMS: atom_id res chain seq x y z
N MET A 1 -66.90 34.83 -10.37
CA MET A 1 -65.79 35.67 -10.88
C MET A 1 -64.54 34.82 -10.80
N GLY A 2 -64.07 34.09 -11.80
CA GLY A 2 -64.06 34.29 -13.25
C GLY A 2 -62.60 34.15 -13.65
N ALA A 3 -62.10 32.91 -13.76
CA ALA A 3 -60.71 32.63 -14.12
C ALA A 3 -60.45 33.17 -15.52
N VAL A 4 -59.64 34.23 -15.61
CA VAL A 4 -59.23 34.85 -16.87
C VAL A 4 -58.17 33.94 -17.48
N ALA A 5 -58.60 33.08 -18.41
CA ALA A 5 -57.73 32.30 -19.26
C ALA A 5 -56.94 33.26 -20.17
N ILE A 6 -55.64 33.39 -19.90
CA ILE A 6 -54.70 34.06 -20.80
C ILE A 6 -54.31 33.04 -21.86
N GLU A 7 -55.13 32.90 -22.91
CA GLU A 7 -54.68 32.22 -24.12
C GLU A 7 -53.77 33.17 -24.89
N GLN A 8 -52.45 32.91 -24.86
CA GLN A 8 -51.55 33.56 -25.78
C GLN A 8 -51.77 32.97 -27.19
N PRO A 9 -51.96 33.79 -28.24
CA PRO A 9 -52.09 33.27 -29.58
C PRO A 9 -50.78 32.60 -29.98
N VAL A 10 -50.83 31.28 -30.19
CA VAL A 10 -49.69 30.49 -30.65
C VAL A 10 -49.30 31.01 -32.04
N ARG A 11 -48.22 31.79 -32.09
CA ARG A 11 -47.66 32.34 -33.31
C ARG A 11 -47.13 31.18 -34.14
N THR A 12 -47.95 30.62 -35.02
CA THR A 12 -47.52 29.66 -36.05
C THR A 12 -46.68 30.40 -37.09
N GLY A 13 -45.44 30.71 -36.73
CA GLY A 13 -44.45 31.28 -37.63
C GLY A 13 -44.15 30.25 -38.71
N ARG A 14 -44.57 30.53 -39.96
CA ARG A 14 -44.20 29.71 -41.12
C ARG A 14 -42.67 29.59 -41.15
N ILE A 15 -42.15 28.37 -40.98
CA ILE A 15 -40.73 28.10 -41.04
C ILE A 15 -40.25 28.48 -42.45
N ASN A 16 -39.39 29.49 -42.53
CA ASN A 16 -38.89 29.98 -43.80
C ASN A 16 -37.94 28.94 -44.42
N LYS A 17 -38.33 28.39 -45.58
CA LYS A 17 -37.58 27.39 -46.35
C LYS A 17 -36.16 27.84 -46.71
N GLN A 18 -35.92 29.15 -46.86
CA GLN A 18 -34.57 29.69 -47.11
C GLN A 18 -33.68 29.49 -45.87
N ARG A 19 -34.17 29.83 -44.68
CA ARG A 19 -33.40 29.68 -43.43
C ARG A 19 -33.03 28.21 -43.15
N VAL A 20 -33.93 27.29 -43.49
CA VAL A 20 -33.65 25.84 -43.40
C VAL A 20 -32.58 25.42 -44.41
N ARG A 21 -32.66 25.90 -45.66
CA ARG A 21 -31.65 25.61 -46.69
C ARG A 21 -30.28 26.18 -46.35
N ASP A 22 -30.23 27.38 -45.78
CA ASP A 22 -28.99 28.04 -45.37
C ASP A 22 -28.33 27.32 -44.18
N GLY A 23 -29.14 26.86 -43.21
CA GLY A 23 -28.68 26.02 -42.09
C GLY A 23 -28.13 24.66 -42.56
N VAL A 24 -28.79 24.02 -43.52
CA VAL A 24 -28.30 22.78 -44.12
C VAL A 24 -27.00 23.03 -44.91
N ALA A 25 -26.91 24.13 -45.67
CA ALA A 25 -25.72 24.46 -46.43
C ALA A 25 -24.52 24.79 -45.53
N THR A 26 -24.72 25.48 -44.40
CA THR A 26 -23.67 25.73 -43.42
C THR A 26 -23.21 24.46 -42.73
N ALA A 27 -24.13 23.58 -42.31
CA ALA A 27 -23.79 22.29 -41.73
C ALA A 27 -22.95 21.40 -42.68
N VAL A 28 -23.31 21.37 -43.97
CA VAL A 28 -22.60 20.59 -44.99
C VAL A 28 -21.22 21.16 -45.31
N ARG A 29 -21.05 22.49 -45.29
CA ARG A 29 -19.74 23.13 -45.50
C ARG A 29 -18.82 22.93 -44.30
N LEU A 30 -19.34 23.05 -43.09
CA LEU A 30 -18.59 22.84 -41.84
C LEU A 30 -18.09 21.40 -41.75
N SER A 31 -18.94 20.41 -42.07
CA SER A 31 -18.53 19.00 -42.06
C SER A 31 -17.41 18.71 -43.07
N ARG A 32 -17.50 19.26 -44.28
CA ARG A 32 -16.45 19.11 -45.31
C ARG A 32 -15.14 19.80 -44.92
N GLN A 33 -15.20 20.99 -44.32
CA GLN A 33 -14.01 21.69 -43.83
C GLN A 33 -13.34 20.96 -42.68
N VAL A 34 -14.11 20.43 -41.71
CA VAL A 34 -13.59 19.60 -40.63
C VAL A 34 -12.96 18.33 -41.19
N PHE A 35 -13.58 17.67 -42.17
CA PHE A 35 -13.03 16.46 -42.78
C PHE A 35 -11.73 16.72 -43.56
N ALA A 36 -11.62 17.87 -44.23
CA ALA A 36 -10.39 18.29 -44.89
C ALA A 36 -9.30 18.69 -43.88
N ALA A 37 -9.66 19.41 -42.83
CA ALA A 37 -8.74 19.78 -41.74
C ALA A 37 -8.23 18.56 -40.96
N LEU A 38 -9.06 17.52 -40.79
CA LEU A 38 -8.65 16.24 -40.20
C LEU A 38 -7.68 15.46 -41.09
N ARG A 39 -7.65 15.75 -42.40
CA ARG A 39 -6.74 15.11 -43.36
C ARG A 39 -5.39 15.82 -43.46
N GLU A 40 -5.24 16.99 -42.84
CA GLU A 40 -3.94 17.67 -42.72
C GLU A 40 -2.99 16.84 -41.84
N PRO A 41 -1.75 16.56 -42.29
CA PRO A 41 -0.80 15.74 -41.54
C PRO A 41 -0.49 16.34 -40.17
N LYS A 42 -0.54 17.67 -40.03
CA LYS A 42 -0.33 18.37 -38.76
C LYS A 42 -1.40 18.02 -37.73
N VAL A 43 -2.67 17.98 -38.14
CA VAL A 43 -3.80 17.67 -37.23
C VAL A 43 -3.76 16.21 -36.79
N LEU A 44 -3.40 15.29 -37.69
CA LEU A 44 -3.20 13.88 -37.35
C LEU A 44 -2.08 13.68 -36.33
N VAL A 45 -0.94 14.38 -36.50
CA VAL A 45 0.18 14.32 -35.53
C VAL A 45 -0.25 14.87 -34.17
N THR A 46 -0.94 16.01 -34.12
CA THR A 46 -1.45 16.55 -32.86
C THR A 46 -2.44 15.61 -32.19
N LEU A 47 -3.38 15.03 -32.94
CA LEU A 47 -4.36 14.07 -32.41
C LEU A 47 -3.64 12.83 -31.85
N ALA A 48 -2.67 12.28 -32.59
CA ALA A 48 -1.88 11.15 -32.15
C ALA A 48 -1.12 11.45 -30.85
N LEU A 49 -0.52 12.64 -30.74
CA LEU A 49 0.18 13.07 -29.52
C LEU A 49 -0.78 13.17 -28.33
N VAL A 50 -1.97 13.71 -28.53
CA VAL A 50 -3.02 13.78 -27.49
C VAL A 50 -3.44 12.38 -27.06
N LEU A 51 -3.63 11.46 -27.99
CA LEU A 51 -3.97 10.06 -27.68
C LEU A 51 -2.85 9.36 -26.91
N VAL A 52 -1.59 9.55 -27.31
CA VAL A 52 -0.43 9.00 -26.58
C VAL A 52 -0.36 9.57 -25.16
N LEU A 53 -0.58 10.88 -25.00
CA LEU A 53 -0.60 11.53 -23.69
C LEU A 53 -1.74 10.98 -22.81
N ALA A 54 -2.94 10.83 -23.37
CA ALA A 54 -4.08 10.26 -22.66
C ALA A 54 -3.83 8.80 -22.24
N ALA A 55 -3.27 7.98 -23.15
CA ALA A 55 -2.89 6.61 -22.86
C ALA A 55 -1.82 6.54 -21.76
N SER A 56 -0.82 7.43 -21.80
CA SER A 56 0.20 7.55 -20.76
C SER A 56 -0.43 7.90 -19.40
N ALA A 57 -1.33 8.88 -19.36
CA ALA A 57 -2.02 9.27 -18.12
C ALA A 57 -2.82 8.10 -17.52
N ILE A 58 -3.56 7.36 -18.35
CA ILE A 58 -4.29 6.16 -17.91
C ILE A 58 -3.31 5.09 -17.41
N GLY A 59 -2.20 4.88 -18.12
CA GLY A 59 -1.16 3.93 -17.74
C GLY A 59 -0.53 4.26 -16.38
N VAL A 60 -0.26 5.53 -16.10
CA VAL A 60 0.27 5.97 -14.79
C VAL A 60 -0.73 5.68 -13.68
N VAL A 61 -2.02 5.98 -13.87
CA VAL A 61 -3.06 5.69 -12.86
C VAL A 61 -3.21 4.19 -12.64
N ALA A 62 -3.19 3.39 -13.70
CA ALA A 62 -3.25 1.93 -13.60
C ALA A 62 -2.04 1.35 -12.84
N SER A 63 -0.83 1.87 -13.11
CA SER A 63 0.38 1.50 -12.39
C SER A 63 0.30 1.86 -10.91
N ALA A 64 -0.20 3.06 -10.58
CA ALA A 64 -0.40 3.48 -9.21
C ALA A 64 -1.41 2.58 -8.46
N HIS A 65 -2.48 2.15 -9.14
CA HIS A 65 -3.46 1.24 -8.57
C HIS A 65 -2.86 -0.14 -8.27
N GLN A 66 -2.16 -0.74 -9.24
CA GLN A 66 -1.48 -2.02 -9.04
C GLN A 66 -0.43 -1.95 -7.92
N ASN A 67 0.33 -0.84 -7.86
CA ASN A 67 1.30 -0.63 -6.81
C ASN A 67 0.64 -0.59 -5.42
N ARG A 68 -0.54 0.03 -5.31
CA ARG A 68 -1.28 0.10 -4.05
C ARG A 68 -1.79 -1.27 -3.60
N ASP A 69 -2.24 -2.11 -4.51
CA ASP A 69 -2.67 -3.48 -4.20
C ASP A 69 -1.51 -4.36 -3.75
N LEU A 70 -0.38 -4.30 -4.48
CA LEU A 70 0.84 -5.00 -4.11
C LEU A 70 1.36 -4.52 -2.75
N PHE A 71 1.35 -3.21 -2.51
CA PHE A 71 1.77 -2.64 -1.24
C PHE A 71 0.89 -3.14 -0.09
N ASN A 72 -0.43 -3.17 -0.25
CA ASN A 72 -1.33 -3.71 0.77
C ASN A 72 -0.99 -5.17 1.13
N SER A 73 -0.74 -6.01 0.12
CA SER A 73 -0.36 -7.41 0.35
C SER A 73 0.97 -7.52 1.11
N LEU A 74 1.94 -6.68 0.75
CA LEU A 74 3.24 -6.64 1.39
C LEU A 74 3.11 -6.18 2.85
N THR A 75 2.34 -5.13 3.10
CA THR A 75 2.08 -4.62 4.46
C THR A 75 1.41 -5.68 5.33
N ALA A 76 0.42 -6.43 4.81
CA ALA A 76 -0.22 -7.50 5.56
C ALA A 76 0.77 -8.61 5.96
N LEU A 77 1.68 -9.00 5.07
CA LEU A 77 2.73 -9.98 5.40
C LEU A 77 3.72 -9.43 6.42
N GLN A 78 4.08 -8.14 6.33
CA GLN A 78 4.94 -7.49 7.31
C GLN A 78 4.31 -7.45 8.69
N GLU A 79 3.01 -7.12 8.78
CA GLU A 79 2.27 -7.13 10.05
C GLU A 79 2.27 -8.52 10.70
N GLN A 80 2.10 -9.58 9.91
CA GLN A 80 2.18 -10.96 10.42
C GLN A 80 3.58 -11.29 10.94
N ARG A 81 4.63 -10.94 10.18
CA ARG A 81 6.02 -11.13 10.62
C ARG A 81 6.28 -10.39 11.92
N ASP A 82 5.81 -9.15 12.03
CA ASP A 82 6.02 -8.31 13.20
C ASP A 82 5.23 -8.83 14.41
N ALA A 83 4.06 -9.44 14.20
CA ALA A 83 3.33 -10.17 15.25
C ALA A 83 4.14 -11.35 15.79
N TYR A 84 4.67 -12.22 14.92
CA TYR A 84 5.53 -13.32 15.35
C TYR A 84 6.80 -12.84 16.05
N GLN A 85 7.41 -11.75 15.58
CA GLN A 85 8.59 -11.18 16.23
C GLN A 85 8.28 -10.70 17.65
N ARG A 86 7.09 -10.12 17.88
CA ARG A 86 6.63 -9.73 19.22
C ARG A 86 6.44 -10.95 20.11
N GLU A 87 5.75 -11.98 19.63
CA GLU A 87 5.55 -13.23 20.38
C GLU A 87 6.90 -13.88 20.72
N TRP A 88 7.81 -13.97 19.77
CA TRP A 88 9.16 -14.49 19.99
C TRP A 88 9.92 -13.68 21.04
N SER A 89 9.86 -12.35 20.96
CA SER A 89 10.51 -11.48 21.95
C SER A 89 9.95 -11.70 23.35
N GLN A 90 8.62 -11.88 23.46
CA GLN A 90 7.98 -12.20 24.74
C GLN A 90 8.42 -13.56 25.27
N LEU A 91 8.40 -14.60 24.44
CA LEU A 91 8.84 -15.95 24.82
C LEU A 91 10.31 -15.96 25.26
N LEU A 92 11.16 -15.18 24.61
CA LEU A 92 12.57 -15.08 24.98
C LEU A 92 12.75 -14.43 26.36
N LEU A 93 11.92 -13.43 26.70
CA LEU A 93 11.91 -12.83 28.04
C LEU A 93 11.42 -13.83 29.09
N GLU A 94 10.36 -14.59 28.80
CA GLU A 94 9.85 -15.66 29.66
C GLU A 94 10.91 -16.75 29.88
N GLN A 95 11.60 -17.17 28.81
CA GLN A 95 12.70 -18.14 28.85
C GLN A 95 13.87 -17.63 29.70
N SER A 96 14.26 -16.37 29.52
CA SER A 96 15.36 -15.75 30.25
C SER A 96 15.07 -15.68 31.75
N ALA A 97 13.82 -15.33 32.11
CA ALA A 97 13.36 -15.33 33.49
C ALA A 97 13.37 -16.75 34.11
N LEU A 98 12.96 -17.77 33.36
CA LEU A 98 12.96 -19.17 33.81
C LEU A 98 14.37 -19.77 33.92
N SER A 99 15.29 -19.39 33.03
CA SER A 99 16.68 -19.85 33.06
C SER A 99 17.49 -19.20 34.17
N ALA A 100 17.16 -17.95 34.54
CA ALA A 100 17.92 -17.20 35.53
C ALA A 100 17.70 -17.70 36.98
N HIS A 101 16.56 -18.32 37.31
CA HIS A 101 16.18 -18.48 38.73
C HIS A 101 15.64 -19.83 39.20
N GLY A 102 15.15 -20.72 38.34
CA GLY A 102 14.24 -21.75 38.86
C GLY A 102 14.77 -23.16 38.85
N ARG A 103 15.04 -23.66 37.65
CA ARG A 103 14.82 -25.09 37.41
C ARG A 103 16.01 -25.96 37.77
N VAL A 104 17.23 -25.45 37.61
CA VAL A 104 18.45 -26.21 37.91
C VAL A 104 18.72 -26.20 39.42
N GLU A 105 18.60 -25.03 40.06
CA GLU A 105 18.82 -24.87 41.49
C GLU A 105 17.80 -25.65 42.33
N LYS A 106 16.51 -25.57 41.95
CA LYS A 106 15.45 -26.30 42.65
C LYS A 106 15.55 -27.82 42.47
N LEU A 107 15.91 -28.29 41.28
CA LEU A 107 16.15 -29.72 41.03
C LEU A 107 17.40 -30.23 41.77
N ALA A 108 18.44 -29.40 41.88
CA ALA A 108 19.65 -29.72 42.64
C ALA A 108 19.38 -29.79 44.15
N ALA A 109 18.59 -28.85 44.68
CA ALA A 109 18.17 -28.85 46.08
C ALA A 109 17.25 -30.05 46.40
N GLU A 110 16.24 -30.33 45.57
CA GLU A 110 15.27 -31.41 45.84
C GLU A 110 15.83 -32.82 45.61
N ARG A 111 16.57 -33.08 44.52
CA ARG A 111 17.10 -34.44 44.23
C ARG A 111 18.40 -34.76 44.94
N PHE A 112 19.25 -33.76 45.15
CA PHE A 112 20.60 -33.98 45.67
C PHE A 112 20.82 -33.34 47.04
N GLY A 113 19.79 -32.72 47.64
CA GLY A 113 19.91 -32.07 48.94
C GLY A 113 20.90 -30.91 48.95
N MET A 114 21.25 -30.36 47.79
CA MET A 114 22.27 -29.32 47.69
C MET A 114 21.77 -28.02 48.31
N VAL A 115 22.55 -27.48 49.24
CA VAL A 115 22.34 -26.18 49.86
C VAL A 115 23.44 -25.25 49.38
N VAL A 116 23.13 -23.98 49.11
CA VAL A 116 24.15 -22.99 48.73
C VAL A 116 25.13 -22.83 49.91
N PRO A 117 26.42 -23.18 49.75
CA PRO A 117 27.37 -23.19 50.86
C PRO A 117 27.62 -21.77 51.40
N GLY A 118 27.69 -21.64 52.72
CA GLY A 118 28.01 -20.39 53.40
C GLY A 118 29.48 -20.02 53.21
N ARG A 119 29.87 -18.77 53.54
CA ARG A 119 31.27 -18.31 53.41
C ARG A 119 32.24 -19.18 54.22
N GLU A 120 31.77 -19.77 55.30
CA GLU A 120 32.50 -20.71 56.17
C GLU A 120 32.81 -22.08 55.53
N ASP A 121 32.09 -22.50 54.49
CA ASP A 121 32.25 -23.83 53.86
C ASP A 121 33.20 -23.82 52.64
N ILE A 122 33.73 -22.65 52.27
CA ILE A 122 34.58 -22.49 51.09
C ILE A 122 36.05 -22.67 51.48
N VAL A 123 36.61 -23.85 51.19
CA VAL A 123 38.05 -24.12 51.36
C VAL A 123 38.78 -23.88 50.03
N LEU A 124 39.61 -22.84 49.97
CA LEU A 124 40.54 -22.66 48.85
C LEU A 124 41.69 -23.67 48.98
N VAL A 125 41.77 -24.63 48.06
CA VAL A 125 42.92 -25.53 47.95
C VAL A 125 44.01 -24.80 47.16
N PRO A 126 45.18 -24.50 47.76
CA PRO A 126 46.31 -23.95 47.02
C PRO A 126 46.78 -24.99 46.01
N LEU A 127 46.89 -24.60 44.74
CA LEU A 127 47.54 -25.44 43.74
C LEU A 127 48.97 -25.67 44.23
N MET A 128 49.28 -26.91 44.62
CA MET A 128 50.65 -27.28 44.93
C MET A 128 51.50 -27.04 43.68
N SER A 129 52.24 -25.94 43.67
CA SER A 129 53.38 -25.78 42.78
C SER A 129 54.26 -27.02 42.97
N PRO A 130 54.70 -27.70 41.90
CA PRO A 130 55.57 -28.87 42.03
C PRO A 130 56.83 -28.42 42.75
N THR A 131 56.89 -28.71 44.05
CA THR A 131 58.04 -28.43 44.87
C THR A 131 59.07 -29.47 44.50
N ALA A 132 60.22 -28.95 44.07
CA ALA A 132 61.45 -29.67 43.86
C ALA A 132 61.67 -30.75 44.92
N ALA A 133 61.66 -32.01 44.48
CA ALA A 133 62.33 -33.10 45.17
C ALA A 133 63.51 -33.49 44.29
N GLY A 134 64.70 -33.06 44.69
CA GLY A 134 65.95 -33.50 44.09
C GLY A 134 66.23 -34.96 44.45
N GLN A 135 66.84 -35.68 43.51
CA GLN A 135 68.15 -36.30 43.68
C GLN A 135 68.90 -36.17 42.35
#